data_AF-A0A9W9UP99-F1
#
_entry.id   AF-A0A9W9UP99-F1
#
_cell.length_a   1.000
_cell.length_b   1.000
_cell.length_c   1.000
_cell.angle_alpha   90.00
_cell.angle_beta   90.00
_cell.angle_gamma   90.00
#
_symmetry.space_group_name_H-M   'P 1'
#
loop_
_entity.id
_entity.type
_entity.pdbx_description
1 polymer ?
#
loop_
_entity_poly.entity_id
_entity_poly.type
_entity_poly.pdbx_seq_one_letter_code
_entity_poly.pdbx_strand_id
1 'polypeptide(L)'
;MSLSYVNFFSEWILKSRDPEIIPDDIAGGQASPIATAQGVNQLAAENDDTQSIIDDRQMIGLLRRIYLLHWQTEDTSTPSSTAIPQAFSLWQELKDQEASDPHQYAKSDSAEWLCLSSLFIWLHLIVYPKGVESPGIQLMVTKNLPHILRMNTQNTPNVHSLLIPLFFHGIASIQEHDREAILESFLLLEPRIDFQLFHDFKSNVLKSWRRYDEGIDRSWNWIERAADDSGNPGLE
;
A
#
# COMPACT_ATOMS: atom_id res chain seq x y z
N MET A 1 1.26 0.96 14.66
CA MET A 1 0.40 0.32 13.63
C MET A 1 -0.14 -1.04 14.09
N SER A 2 -1.35 -1.44 13.69
CA SER A 2 -2.03 -2.70 14.12
C SER A 2 -2.46 -3.63 12.98
N LEU A 3 -2.94 -4.83 13.32
CA LEU A 3 -3.55 -5.79 12.40
C LEU A 3 -4.80 -5.24 11.67
N SER A 4 -5.40 -4.15 12.16
CA SER A 4 -6.66 -3.58 11.66
C SER A 4 -6.61 -3.17 10.18
N TYR A 5 -5.62 -2.36 9.78
CA TYR A 5 -5.54 -1.88 8.40
C TYR A 5 -5.08 -2.98 7.42
N VAL A 6 -4.31 -3.96 7.90
CA VAL A 6 -3.90 -5.13 7.12
C VAL A 6 -5.11 -6.00 6.82
N ASN A 7 -5.96 -6.24 7.82
CA ASN A 7 -7.22 -6.95 7.64
C ASN A 7 -8.16 -6.18 6.70
N PHE A 8 -8.24 -4.84 6.85
CA PHE A 8 -9.01 -4.01 5.91
C PHE A 8 -8.51 -4.19 4.46
N PHE A 9 -7.20 -4.11 4.24
CA PHE A 9 -6.61 -4.31 2.93
C PHE A 9 -6.92 -5.71 2.37
N SER A 10 -6.74 -6.76 3.17
CA SER A 10 -7.02 -8.12 2.73
C SER A 10 -8.50 -8.35 2.40
N GLU A 11 -9.41 -8.00 3.32
CA GLU A 11 -10.82 -8.31 3.19
C GLU A 11 -11.53 -7.48 2.14
N TRP A 12 -11.10 -6.24 1.93
CA TRP A 12 -11.79 -5.28 1.07
C TRP A 12 -11.04 -4.96 -0.22
N ILE A 13 -9.72 -4.81 -0.17
CA ILE A 13 -8.92 -4.35 -1.30
C ILE A 13 -8.39 -5.53 -2.13
N LEU A 14 -7.79 -6.55 -1.52
CA LEU A 14 -7.26 -7.70 -2.27
C LEU A 14 -8.36 -8.59 -2.83
N LYS A 15 -9.43 -8.80 -2.06
CA LYS A 15 -10.62 -9.53 -2.53
C LYS A 15 -11.45 -8.75 -3.55
N SER A 16 -10.97 -7.57 -3.97
CA SER A 16 -11.54 -6.73 -5.05
C SER A 16 -13.05 -6.58 -4.93
N ARG A 17 -13.53 -6.30 -3.71
CA ARG A 17 -14.95 -6.10 -3.45
C ARG A 17 -15.39 -4.76 -4.04
N ASP A 18 -16.63 -4.71 -4.49
CA ASP A 18 -17.25 -3.47 -4.94
C ASP A 18 -17.03 -2.37 -3.88
N PRO A 19 -16.37 -1.25 -4.24
CA PRO A 19 -16.10 -0.17 -3.30
C PRO A 19 -17.36 0.44 -2.68
N GLU A 20 -18.54 0.30 -3.32
CA GLU A 20 -19.83 0.76 -2.78
C GLU A 20 -20.26 -0.03 -1.54
N ILE A 21 -19.67 -1.21 -1.29
CA ILE A 21 -19.98 -2.08 -0.15
C ILE A 21 -19.03 -1.79 1.03
N ILE A 22 -17.98 -0.97 0.86
CA ILE A 22 -17.04 -0.64 1.93
C ILE A 22 -17.76 0.23 2.99
N PRO A 23 -17.93 -0.25 4.24
CA PRO A 23 -18.71 0.47 5.26
C PRO A 23 -18.09 1.84 5.61
N ASP A 24 -18.92 2.89 5.60
CA ASP A 24 -18.49 4.28 5.89
C ASP A 24 -18.12 4.52 7.36
N ASP A 25 -18.69 3.73 8.25
CA ASP A 25 -18.52 3.70 9.69
C ASP A 25 -17.14 3.21 10.14
N ILE A 26 -16.33 2.63 9.25
CA ILE A 26 -14.92 2.31 9.52
C ILE A 26 -14.04 3.59 9.44
N ALA A 27 -14.53 4.67 8.81
CA ALA A 27 -13.77 5.92 8.59
C ALA A 27 -14.44 7.21 9.12
N GLY A 28 -15.70 7.18 9.55
CA GLY A 28 -16.55 8.36 9.75
C GLY A 28 -16.01 9.45 10.69
N GLY A 29 -15.55 10.56 10.12
CA GLY A 29 -15.26 11.80 10.85
C GLY A 29 -14.63 12.87 9.97
N GLN A 30 -15.44 13.82 9.48
CA GLN A 30 -14.94 15.07 8.91
C GLN A 30 -14.03 15.77 9.93
N ALA A 31 -12.84 16.19 9.49
CA ALA A 31 -11.98 17.03 10.29
C ALA A 31 -12.67 18.38 10.57
N SER A 32 -13.09 18.59 11.82
CA SER A 32 -13.37 19.94 12.33
C SER A 32 -12.09 20.56 12.90
N PRO A 33 -11.90 21.88 12.77
CA PRO A 33 -10.66 22.56 13.16
C PRO A 33 -10.49 22.61 14.68
N ILE A 34 -9.28 22.25 15.15
CA ILE A 34 -8.89 22.32 16.56
C ILE A 34 -8.83 23.80 17.00
N ALA A 35 -9.68 24.16 17.96
CA ALA A 35 -9.61 25.44 18.66
C ALA A 35 -8.50 25.40 19.73
N THR A 36 -7.67 26.43 19.72
CA THR A 36 -6.57 26.66 20.66
C THR A 36 -7.08 26.95 22.07
N ALA A 37 -6.54 26.25 23.08
CA ALA A 37 -6.60 26.69 24.47
C ALA A 37 -5.26 26.42 25.19
N GLN A 38 -4.66 27.49 25.70
CA GLN A 38 -3.43 27.50 26.51
C GLN A 38 -3.72 27.07 27.97
N GLY A 39 -2.75 26.42 28.62
CA GLY A 39 -2.81 26.16 30.08
C GLY A 39 -1.67 25.31 30.69
N VAL A 40 -0.48 25.91 30.82
CA VAL A 40 0.48 25.87 31.97
C VAL A 40 0.87 24.55 32.70
N ASN A 41 2.14 24.16 32.53
CA ASN A 41 3.17 23.55 33.44
C ASN A 41 2.92 22.30 34.32
N GLN A 42 3.66 21.20 34.01
CA GLN A 42 4.78 20.54 34.76
C GLN A 42 4.36 19.37 35.68
N LEU A 43 5.03 18.21 35.80
CA LEU A 43 6.38 17.73 35.45
C LEU A 43 6.41 16.18 35.47
N ALA A 44 7.26 15.60 34.60
CA ALA A 44 7.96 14.30 34.72
C ALA A 44 7.12 13.00 34.72
N ALA A 45 6.78 12.54 33.53
CA ALA A 45 6.77 11.11 33.21
C ALA A 45 7.72 10.89 32.02
N GLU A 46 8.48 9.80 32.07
CA GLU A 46 9.37 9.35 31.00
C GLU A 46 8.52 9.04 29.75
N ASN A 47 8.41 10.00 28.84
CA ASN A 47 7.74 9.79 27.57
C ASN A 47 8.70 9.08 26.61
N ASP A 48 8.57 7.75 26.57
CA ASP A 48 8.87 6.97 25.36
C ASP A 48 7.78 7.26 24.30
N ASP A 49 7.60 8.54 23.96
CA ASP A 49 6.67 9.00 22.93
C ASP A 49 7.34 8.83 21.57
N THR A 50 7.48 7.58 21.14
CA THR A 50 7.59 7.31 19.71
C THR A 50 6.22 7.56 19.10
N GLN A 51 5.86 8.83 18.93
CA GLN A 51 4.60 9.23 18.31
C GLN A 51 4.55 8.60 16.90
N SER A 52 3.60 7.70 16.69
CA SER A 52 3.25 7.10 15.39
C SER A 52 3.09 8.22 14.36
N ILE A 53 3.77 8.13 13.22
CA ILE A 53 3.69 9.17 12.17
C ILE A 53 2.26 9.26 11.63
N ILE A 54 1.61 8.10 11.56
CA ILE A 54 0.24 7.94 11.09
C ILE A 54 -0.45 6.91 11.97
N ASP A 55 -1.69 7.16 12.38
CA ASP A 55 -2.49 6.17 13.08
C ASP A 55 -3.20 5.19 12.11
N ASP A 56 -3.72 4.08 12.63
CA ASP A 56 -4.36 3.06 11.79
C ASP A 56 -5.59 3.61 11.04
N ARG A 57 -6.28 4.61 11.61
CA ARG A 57 -7.48 5.19 11.01
C ARG A 57 -7.11 6.04 9.80
N GLN A 58 -6.09 6.86 9.92
CA GLN A 58 -5.52 7.64 8.83
C GLN A 58 -5.00 6.71 7.73
N MET A 59 -4.31 5.62 8.09
CA MET A 59 -3.84 4.61 7.13
C MET A 59 -5.00 3.95 6.37
N ILE A 60 -6.07 3.53 7.06
CA ILE A 60 -7.28 2.97 6.43
C ILE A 60 -7.93 4.00 5.49
N GLY A 61 -8.00 5.27 5.91
CA GLY A 61 -8.52 6.35 5.08
C GLY A 61 -7.74 6.55 3.78
N LEU A 62 -6.41 6.51 3.85
CA LEU A 62 -5.54 6.57 2.67
C LEU A 62 -5.74 5.34 1.77
N LEU A 63 -5.70 4.13 2.34
CA LEU A 63 -5.90 2.88 1.60
C LEU A 63 -7.23 2.87 0.85
N ARG A 64 -8.33 3.30 1.50
CA ARG A 64 -9.64 3.38 0.87
C ARG A 64 -9.66 4.38 -0.29
N ARG A 65 -9.08 5.57 -0.11
CA ARG A 65 -9.06 6.61 -1.15
C ARG A 65 -8.21 6.20 -2.35
N ILE A 66 -7.06 5.56 -2.11
CA ILE A 66 -6.22 5.04 -3.19
C ILE A 66 -6.91 3.87 -3.89
N TYR A 67 -7.57 2.98 -3.15
CA TYR A 67 -8.37 1.90 -3.73
C TYR A 67 -9.49 2.42 -4.64
N LEU A 68 -10.27 3.40 -4.18
CA LEU A 68 -11.31 4.03 -4.97
C LEU A 68 -10.76 4.61 -6.28
N LEU A 69 -9.62 5.29 -6.20
CA LEU A 69 -8.96 5.82 -7.38
C LEU A 69 -8.47 4.71 -8.32
N HIS A 70 -7.90 3.63 -7.77
CA HIS A 70 -7.47 2.46 -8.55
C HIS A 70 -8.65 1.84 -9.28
N TRP A 71 -9.76 1.60 -8.57
CA TRP A 71 -10.99 1.06 -9.13
C TRP A 71 -11.56 1.94 -10.25
N GLN A 72 -11.60 3.25 -10.05
CA GLN A 72 -12.12 4.21 -11.04
C GLN A 72 -11.28 4.31 -12.32
N THR A 73 -10.01 3.91 -12.26
CA THR A 73 -9.04 4.01 -13.37
C THR A 73 -8.75 2.66 -14.02
N GLU A 74 -9.41 1.59 -13.57
CA GLU A 74 -9.20 0.23 -14.05
C GLU A 74 -9.52 0.08 -15.55
N ASP A 75 -10.67 0.58 -15.99
CA ASP A 75 -11.14 0.42 -17.38
C ASP A 75 -10.48 1.38 -18.38
N THR A 76 -9.61 2.27 -17.90
CA THR A 76 -9.05 3.34 -18.72
C THR A 76 -7.56 3.11 -18.95
N SER A 77 -7.16 2.95 -20.22
CA SER A 77 -5.74 2.93 -20.61
C SER A 77 -5.03 4.27 -20.36
N THR A 78 -5.80 5.33 -20.15
CA THR A 78 -5.33 6.68 -19.82
C THR A 78 -6.04 7.16 -18.55
N PRO A 79 -5.33 7.69 -17.54
CA PRO A 79 -5.96 8.24 -16.35
C PRO A 79 -7.00 9.30 -16.75
N SER A 80 -8.17 9.28 -16.12
CA SER A 80 -9.18 10.30 -16.36
C SER A 80 -8.65 11.70 -16.00
N SER A 81 -9.24 12.76 -16.55
CA SER A 81 -8.89 14.14 -16.22
C SER A 81 -9.03 14.47 -14.72
N THR A 82 -9.79 13.67 -13.99
CA THR A 82 -9.98 13.78 -12.53
C THR A 82 -9.02 12.89 -11.73
N ALA A 83 -8.52 11.80 -12.30
CA ALA A 83 -7.63 10.87 -11.61
C ALA A 83 -6.26 11.48 -11.29
N ILE A 84 -5.68 12.26 -12.20
CA ILE A 84 -4.38 12.91 -11.99
C ILE A 84 -4.43 13.92 -10.84
N PRO A 85 -5.39 14.87 -10.78
CA PRO A 85 -5.53 15.77 -9.64
C PRO A 85 -5.76 15.04 -8.31
N GLN A 86 -6.57 13.98 -8.30
CA GLN A 86 -6.83 13.18 -7.11
C GLN A 86 -5.57 12.44 -6.61
N ALA A 87 -4.83 11.81 -7.52
CA ALA A 87 -3.55 11.18 -7.20
C ALA A 87 -2.54 12.20 -6.66
N PHE A 88 -2.48 13.39 -7.28
CA PHE A 88 -1.59 14.45 -6.83
C PHE A 88 -1.94 14.94 -5.42
N SER A 89 -3.24 15.10 -5.11
CA SER A 89 -3.67 15.46 -3.75
C SER A 89 -3.28 14.39 -2.73
N LEU A 90 -3.40 13.11 -3.08
CA LEU A 90 -2.97 11.99 -2.22
C LEU A 90 -1.45 11.97 -2.05
N TRP A 91 -0.67 12.27 -3.09
CA TRP A 91 0.77 12.41 -2.99
C TRP A 91 1.20 13.55 -2.07
N GLN A 92 0.56 14.72 -2.16
CA GLN A 92 0.87 15.83 -1.26
C GLN A 92 0.57 15.44 0.19
N GLU A 93 -0.56 14.79 0.44
CA GLU A 93 -0.90 14.31 1.78
C GLU A 93 0.13 13.31 2.31
N LEU A 94 0.55 12.31 1.52
CA LEU A 94 1.62 11.39 1.91
C LEU A 94 2.94 12.10 2.18
N LYS A 95 3.28 13.12 1.38
CA LYS A 95 4.50 13.91 1.54
C LYS A 95 4.46 14.79 2.80
N ASP A 96 3.30 15.37 3.10
CA ASP A 96 3.10 16.17 4.31
C ASP A 96 3.18 15.28 5.57
N GLN A 97 2.67 14.05 5.50
CA GLN A 97 2.86 13.06 6.56
C GLN A 97 4.34 12.69 6.74
N GLU A 98 5.09 12.49 5.64
CA GLU A 98 6.54 12.26 5.71
C GLU A 98 7.27 13.45 6.35
N ALA A 99 6.92 14.68 5.97
CA ALA A 99 7.57 15.90 6.43
C ALA A 99 7.27 16.29 7.89
N SER A 100 6.23 15.72 8.49
CA SER A 100 5.76 16.09 9.84
C SER A 100 6.67 15.62 10.98
N ASP A 101 7.69 14.81 10.71
CA ASP A 101 8.64 14.33 11.71
C ASP A 101 10.09 14.84 11.49
N PRO A 102 10.65 15.67 12.39
CA PRO A 102 12.02 16.17 12.29
C PRO A 102 13.12 15.10 12.54
N HIS A 103 12.77 13.87 12.95
CA HIS A 103 13.72 12.77 13.19
C HIS A 103 13.75 11.72 12.07
N GLN A 104 13.23 12.04 10.88
CA GLN A 104 13.08 11.18 9.69
C GLN A 104 14.24 10.22 9.36
N TYR A 105 15.49 10.65 9.53
CA TYR A 105 16.65 9.81 9.17
C TYR A 105 16.78 8.55 10.04
N ALA A 106 16.20 8.52 11.24
CA ALA A 106 16.17 7.34 12.11
C ALA A 106 14.99 6.38 11.82
N LYS A 107 14.01 6.78 10.99
CA LYS A 107 12.73 6.07 10.81
C LYS A 107 12.56 5.32 9.48
N SER A 108 13.58 5.28 8.62
CA SER A 108 13.61 4.42 7.41
C SER A 108 13.44 2.93 7.73
N ASP A 109 13.54 2.56 9.01
CA ASP A 109 13.40 1.20 9.53
C ASP A 109 12.04 0.96 10.21
N SER A 110 11.07 1.85 10.01
CA SER A 110 9.72 1.70 10.58
C SER A 110 8.74 1.09 9.58
N ALA A 111 7.84 0.24 10.08
CA ALA A 111 6.76 -0.31 9.26
C ALA A 111 5.87 0.79 8.67
N GLU A 112 5.71 1.90 9.40
CA GLU A 112 4.92 3.06 8.99
C GLU A 112 5.48 3.70 7.73
N TRP A 113 6.78 3.99 7.74
CA TRP A 113 7.45 4.56 6.58
C TRP A 113 7.43 3.61 5.38
N LEU A 114 7.62 2.30 5.61
CA LEU A 114 7.51 1.28 4.58
C LEU A 114 6.09 1.21 3.98
N CYS A 115 5.05 1.36 4.80
CA CYS A 115 3.69 1.47 4.31
C CYS A 115 3.49 2.73 3.47
N LEU A 116 3.95 3.91 3.92
CA LEU A 116 3.82 5.15 3.15
C LEU A 116 4.52 5.07 1.78
N SER A 117 5.75 4.56 1.74
CA SER A 117 6.47 4.35 0.47
C SER A 117 5.73 3.39 -0.48
N SER A 118 5.05 2.38 0.07
CA SER A 118 4.21 1.45 -0.68
C SER A 118 2.99 2.12 -1.30
N LEU A 119 2.36 3.05 -0.58
CA LEU A 119 1.27 3.86 -1.11
C LEU A 119 1.74 4.79 -2.24
N PHE A 120 2.96 5.32 -2.16
CA PHE A 120 3.57 6.06 -3.26
C PHE A 120 3.76 5.20 -4.50
N ILE A 121 4.29 3.98 -4.35
CA ILE A 121 4.41 3.02 -5.46
C ILE A 121 3.04 2.77 -6.08
N TRP A 122 2.03 2.47 -5.27
CA TRP A 122 0.68 2.20 -5.76
C TRP A 122 0.10 3.38 -6.56
N LEU A 123 0.15 4.59 -6.00
CA LEU A 123 -0.35 5.79 -6.68
C LEU A 123 0.41 6.08 -7.98
N HIS A 124 1.72 5.85 -8.00
CA HIS A 124 2.50 5.98 -9.23
C HIS A 124 2.02 5.03 -10.32
N LEU A 125 1.78 3.77 -9.97
CA LEU A 125 1.31 2.77 -10.93
C LEU A 125 -0.10 3.09 -11.45
N ILE A 126 -0.99 3.63 -10.60
CA ILE A 126 -2.31 4.12 -11.02
C ILE A 126 -2.18 5.24 -12.07
N VAL A 127 -1.32 6.23 -11.83
CA VAL A 127 -1.15 7.39 -12.73
C VAL A 127 -0.37 7.02 -13.99
N TYR A 128 0.59 6.11 -13.86
CA TYR A 128 1.45 5.65 -14.95
C TYR A 128 1.30 4.13 -15.08
N PRO A 129 0.33 3.65 -15.87
CA PRO A 129 0.02 2.22 -16.00
C PRO A 129 1.18 1.34 -16.49
N LYS A 130 2.15 1.92 -17.21
CA LYS A 130 3.42 1.28 -17.64
C LYS A 130 4.61 1.65 -16.74
N GLY A 131 4.36 2.30 -15.62
CA GLY A 131 5.35 2.94 -14.74
C GLY A 131 6.12 1.96 -13.85
N VAL A 132 5.89 0.65 -13.96
CA VAL A 132 6.65 -0.34 -13.19
C VAL A 132 8.14 -0.27 -13.53
N GLU A 133 8.49 0.02 -14.79
CA GLU A 133 9.89 0.17 -15.24
C GLU A 133 10.50 1.54 -14.91
N SER A 134 9.73 2.43 -14.27
CA SER A 134 10.19 3.77 -13.92
C SER A 134 11.45 3.68 -13.05
N PRO A 135 12.55 4.37 -13.41
CA PRO A 135 13.78 4.37 -12.62
C PRO A 135 13.54 4.80 -11.17
N GLY A 136 12.57 5.69 -10.92
CA GLY A 136 12.21 6.12 -9.58
C GLY A 136 11.53 5.02 -8.75
N ILE A 137 10.69 4.21 -9.38
CA ILE A 137 10.04 3.06 -8.73
C ILE A 137 11.06 1.97 -8.44
N GLN A 138 11.91 1.62 -9.40
CA GLN A 138 12.95 0.62 -9.20
C GLN A 138 13.94 1.06 -8.12
N LEU A 139 14.35 2.33 -8.10
CA LEU A 139 15.20 2.87 -7.04
C LEU A 139 14.55 2.76 -5.65
N MET A 140 13.25 3.00 -5.56
CA MET A 140 12.50 2.89 -4.30
C MET A 140 12.39 1.42 -3.85
N VAL A 141 12.15 0.49 -4.78
CA VAL A 141 12.20 -0.95 -4.50
C VAL A 141 13.55 -1.35 -3.92
N THR A 142 14.64 -1.09 -4.66
CA THR A 142 16.00 -1.46 -4.25
C THR A 142 16.40 -0.83 -2.93
N LYS A 143 16.00 0.43 -2.67
CA LYS A 143 16.33 1.11 -1.41
C LYS A 143 15.57 0.55 -0.22
N ASN A 144 14.30 0.19 -0.38
CA ASN A 144 13.43 -0.15 0.75
C ASN A 144 13.50 -1.63 1.11
N LEU A 145 13.81 -2.50 0.14
CA LEU A 145 13.82 -3.94 0.33
C LEU A 145 14.76 -4.41 1.47
N PRO A 146 15.98 -3.87 1.65
CA PRO A 146 16.82 -4.19 2.81
C PRO A 146 16.16 -3.86 4.17
N HIS A 147 15.34 -2.80 4.21
CA HIS A 147 14.65 -2.40 5.44
C HIS A 147 13.50 -3.35 5.75
N ILE A 148 12.72 -3.74 4.73
CA ILE A 148 11.68 -4.76 4.84
C ILE A 148 12.28 -6.08 5.36
N LEU A 149 13.36 -6.54 4.74
CA LEU A 149 14.06 -7.78 5.11
C LEU A 149 14.53 -7.74 6.57
N ARG A 150 15.20 -6.66 6.97
CA ARG A 150 15.68 -6.51 8.35
C ARG A 150 14.53 -6.58 9.36
N MET A 151 13.44 -5.83 9.13
CA MET A 151 12.26 -5.86 10.00
C MET A 151 11.62 -7.24 10.07
N ASN A 152 11.62 -7.97 8.96
CA ASN A 152 11.08 -9.31 8.85
C ASN A 152 11.88 -10.32 9.72
N THR A 153 13.21 -10.17 9.76
CA THR A 153 14.11 -11.04 10.55
C THR A 153 14.12 -10.75 12.06
N GLN A 154 13.74 -9.55 12.48
CA GLN A 154 13.87 -9.10 13.89
C GLN A 154 12.77 -9.59 14.85
N ASN A 155 11.93 -10.57 14.45
CA ASN A 155 10.76 -11.02 15.24
C ASN A 155 9.91 -9.86 15.77
N THR A 156 9.66 -8.88 14.90
CA THR A 156 8.89 -7.69 15.25
C THR A 156 7.46 -8.07 15.68
N PRO A 157 6.93 -7.49 16.77
CA PRO A 157 5.64 -7.88 17.33
C PRO A 157 4.44 -7.62 16.41
N ASN A 158 4.61 -6.79 15.37
CA ASN A 158 3.59 -6.57 14.35
C ASN A 158 4.07 -6.96 12.95
N VAL A 159 4.43 -8.24 12.80
CA VAL A 159 4.90 -8.79 11.54
C VAL A 159 3.88 -8.66 10.38
N HIS A 160 2.57 -8.64 10.69
CA HIS A 160 1.49 -8.46 9.72
C HIS A 160 1.60 -7.13 8.97
N SER A 161 2.14 -6.09 9.62
CA SER A 161 2.34 -4.78 9.00
C SER A 161 3.25 -4.81 7.77
N LEU A 162 4.11 -5.82 7.64
CA LEU A 162 5.03 -6.00 6.52
C LEU A 162 4.36 -6.56 5.26
N LEU A 163 3.13 -7.08 5.36
CA LEU A 163 2.41 -7.63 4.21
C LEU A 163 2.15 -6.56 3.15
N ILE A 164 1.71 -5.36 3.53
CA ILE A 164 1.47 -4.25 2.58
C ILE A 164 2.78 -3.80 1.90
N PRO A 165 3.87 -3.55 2.64
CA PRO A 165 5.18 -3.28 2.03
C PRO A 165 5.65 -4.35 1.06
N LEU A 166 5.61 -5.63 1.47
CA LEU A 166 6.02 -6.73 0.61
C LEU A 166 5.13 -6.87 -0.62
N PHE A 167 3.85 -6.59 -0.50
CA PHE A 167 2.93 -6.60 -1.63
C PHE A 167 3.34 -5.57 -2.67
N PHE A 168 3.39 -4.30 -2.29
CA PHE A 168 3.61 -3.20 -3.23
C PHE A 168 5.03 -3.16 -3.79
N HIS A 169 6.03 -3.49 -2.97
CA HIS A 169 7.39 -3.65 -3.46
C HIS A 169 7.51 -4.90 -4.33
N GLY A 170 6.81 -5.98 -3.96
CA GLY A 170 6.70 -7.19 -4.75
C GLY A 170 6.17 -6.94 -6.15
N ILE A 171 4.95 -6.40 -6.30
CA ILE A 171 4.36 -6.10 -7.62
C ILE A 171 5.21 -5.12 -8.45
N ALA A 172 6.01 -4.27 -7.80
CA ALA A 172 6.91 -3.34 -8.46
C ALA A 172 8.28 -3.93 -8.82
N SER A 173 8.63 -5.12 -8.33
CA SER A 173 9.93 -5.75 -8.56
C SER A 173 10.01 -6.44 -9.92
N ILE A 174 10.84 -5.90 -10.83
CA ILE A 174 11.08 -6.52 -12.16
C ILE A 174 12.45 -7.18 -12.26
N GLN A 175 13.39 -6.84 -11.37
CA GLN A 175 14.72 -7.43 -11.34
C GLN A 175 14.71 -8.74 -10.57
N GLU A 176 15.44 -9.75 -11.06
CA GLU A 176 15.48 -11.09 -10.48
C GLU A 176 15.91 -11.08 -9.00
N HIS A 177 16.98 -10.36 -8.65
CA HIS A 177 17.46 -10.27 -7.27
C HIS A 177 16.45 -9.65 -6.29
N ASP A 178 15.66 -8.67 -6.74
CA ASP A 178 14.60 -8.07 -5.92
C ASP A 178 13.45 -9.07 -5.72
N ARG A 179 13.06 -9.80 -6.78
CA ARG A 179 12.04 -10.85 -6.71
C ARG A 179 12.45 -11.98 -5.77
N GLU A 180 13.71 -12.42 -5.82
CA GLU A 180 14.27 -13.42 -4.90
C GLU A 180 14.16 -12.96 -3.45
N ALA A 181 14.60 -11.74 -3.14
CA ALA A 181 14.51 -11.17 -1.80
C ALA A 181 13.06 -11.02 -1.30
N ILE A 182 12.11 -10.69 -2.18
CA ILE A 182 10.67 -10.69 -1.85
C ILE A 182 10.18 -12.11 -1.51
N LEU A 183 10.59 -13.13 -2.28
CA LEU A 183 10.22 -14.52 -2.01
C LEU A 183 10.79 -15.03 -0.69
N GLU A 184 12.06 -14.74 -0.41
CA GLU A 184 12.69 -15.06 0.87
C GLU A 184 11.94 -14.40 2.02
N SER A 185 11.56 -13.14 1.87
CA SER A 185 10.74 -12.45 2.86
C SER A 185 9.39 -13.13 3.09
N PHE A 186 8.70 -13.53 2.03
CA PHE A 186 7.44 -14.28 2.19
C PHE A 186 7.66 -15.61 2.91
N LEU A 187 8.71 -16.36 2.59
CA LEU A 187 9.03 -17.62 3.29
C LEU A 187 9.27 -17.43 4.79
N LEU A 188 9.92 -16.33 5.18
CA LEU A 188 10.11 -16.00 6.60
C LEU A 188 8.80 -15.62 7.31
N LEU A 189 7.83 -15.05 6.58
CA LEU A 189 6.53 -14.64 7.13
C LEU A 189 5.54 -15.79 7.27
N GLU A 190 5.61 -16.77 6.37
CA GLU A 190 4.68 -17.90 6.27
C GLU A 190 4.33 -18.56 7.62
N PRO A 191 5.28 -18.89 8.52
CA PRO A 191 4.95 -19.52 9.80
C PRO A 191 4.33 -18.58 10.85
N ARG A 192 4.26 -17.26 10.60
CA ARG A 192 3.88 -16.23 11.58
C ARG A 192 2.58 -15.50 11.25
N ILE A 193 1.97 -15.80 10.11
CA ILE A 193 0.79 -15.11 9.58
C ILE A 193 -0.29 -16.15 9.26
N ASP A 194 -1.56 -15.75 9.35
CA ASP A 194 -2.68 -16.57 8.88
C ASP A 194 -2.47 -17.03 7.43
N PHE A 195 -2.71 -18.31 7.17
CA PHE A 195 -2.39 -18.94 5.89
C PHE A 195 -3.12 -18.28 4.71
N GLN A 196 -4.42 -17.98 4.87
CA GLN A 196 -5.21 -17.41 3.77
C GLN A 196 -4.76 -15.98 3.48
N LEU A 197 -4.60 -15.17 4.53
CA LEU A 197 -4.08 -13.82 4.43
C LEU A 197 -2.73 -13.80 3.72
N PHE A 198 -1.79 -14.66 4.15
CA PHE A 198 -0.48 -14.78 3.52
C PHE A 198 -0.56 -15.18 2.05
N HIS A 199 -1.38 -16.18 1.73
CA HIS A 199 -1.53 -16.71 0.38
C HIS A 199 -2.09 -15.67 -0.60
N ASP A 200 -3.08 -14.87 -0.18
CA ASP A 200 -3.70 -13.84 -1.03
C ASP A 200 -2.65 -12.79 -1.46
N PHE A 201 -1.78 -12.36 -0.54
CA PHE A 201 -0.70 -11.43 -0.85
C PHE A 201 0.34 -12.01 -1.80
N LYS A 202 0.86 -13.20 -1.47
CA LYS A 202 1.92 -13.87 -2.25
C LYS A 202 1.45 -14.22 -3.66
N SER A 203 0.25 -14.77 -3.80
CA SER A 203 -0.29 -15.21 -5.09
C SER A 203 -0.48 -14.05 -6.07
N ASN A 204 -0.95 -12.88 -5.60
CA ASN A 204 -1.10 -11.69 -6.44
C ASN A 204 0.26 -11.12 -6.89
N VAL A 205 1.28 -11.12 -6.03
CA VAL A 205 2.65 -10.71 -6.42
C VAL A 205 3.20 -11.64 -7.51
N LEU A 206 3.09 -12.96 -7.32
CA LEU A 206 3.54 -13.95 -8.31
C LEU A 206 2.79 -13.82 -9.64
N LYS A 207 1.48 -13.59 -9.59
CA LYS A 207 0.66 -13.33 -10.78
C LYS A 207 1.13 -12.08 -11.50
N SER A 208 1.46 -11.02 -10.75
CA SER A 208 1.98 -9.78 -11.33
C SER A 208 3.29 -9.98 -12.08
N TRP A 209 4.24 -10.72 -11.50
CA TRP A 209 5.50 -11.03 -12.18
C TRP A 209 5.30 -11.83 -13.46
N ARG A 210 4.46 -12.88 -13.41
CA ARG A 210 4.14 -13.66 -14.60
C ARG A 210 3.57 -12.78 -15.72
N ARG A 211 2.61 -11.92 -15.39
CA ARG A 211 2.01 -10.98 -16.35
C ARG A 211 3.06 -10.03 -16.93
N TYR A 212 3.99 -9.54 -16.11
CA TYR A 212 5.07 -8.68 -16.58
C TYR A 212 5.99 -9.43 -17.55
N ASP A 213 6.39 -10.65 -17.22
CA ASP A 213 7.27 -11.48 -18.05
C ASP A 213 6.60 -11.87 -19.38
N GLU A 214 5.28 -11.98 -19.40
CA GLU A 214 4.45 -12.18 -20.60
C GLU A 214 4.24 -10.90 -21.43
N GLY A 215 4.73 -9.73 -20.95
CA GLY A 215 4.57 -8.44 -21.61
C GLY A 215 3.18 -7.85 -21.50
N ILE A 216 2.37 -8.28 -20.52
CA ILE A 216 1.03 -7.75 -20.30
C ILE A 216 1.12 -6.34 -19.71
N ASP A 217 0.52 -5.38 -20.42
CA ASP A 217 0.32 -4.02 -19.91
C ASP A 217 -0.44 -4.05 -18.56
N ARG A 218 -0.04 -3.19 -17.62
CA ARG A 218 -0.60 -3.16 -16.26
C ARG A 218 -0.48 -4.51 -15.53
N SER A 219 0.65 -5.20 -15.69
CA SER A 219 0.96 -6.44 -14.95
C SER A 219 0.80 -6.32 -13.43
N TRP A 220 0.92 -5.12 -12.87
CA TRP A 220 0.72 -4.81 -11.46
C TRP A 220 -0.76 -4.73 -11.03
N ASN A 221 -1.71 -4.60 -11.97
CA ASN A 221 -3.12 -4.44 -11.62
C ASN A 221 -3.74 -5.76 -11.17
N TRP A 222 -3.95 -5.90 -9.86
CA TRP A 222 -4.62 -7.07 -9.27
C TRP A 222 -6.15 -6.93 -9.20
N ILE A 223 -6.69 -5.73 -9.43
CA ILE A 223 -8.14 -5.55 -9.57
C ILE A 223 -8.51 -6.04 -10.97
N GLU A 224 -9.33 -7.09 -11.00
CA GLU A 224 -9.89 -7.64 -12.22
C GLU A 224 -11.41 -7.59 -12.11
N ARG A 225 -12.04 -6.62 -12.77
CA ARG A 225 -13.45 -6.74 -13.13
C ARG A 225 -13.58 -7.94 -14.05
N ALA A 226 -14.46 -8.86 -13.70
CA ALA A 226 -14.94 -9.83 -14.66
C ALA A 226 -15.37 -9.02 -15.90
N ALA A 227 -14.67 -9.21 -17.02
CA ALA A 227 -15.13 -8.64 -18.27
C ALA A 227 -16.58 -9.07 -18.42
N ASP A 228 -17.49 -8.13 -18.62
CA ASP A 228 -18.88 -8.44 -18.92
C ASP A 228 -18.89 -9.49 -20.02
N ASP A 229 -19.37 -10.69 -19.68
CA ASP A 229 -19.49 -11.85 -20.56
C ASP A 229 -20.67 -11.63 -21.54
N SER A 230 -20.68 -10.46 -22.18
CA SER A 230 -21.56 -10.05 -23.27
C SER A 230 -20.87 -10.22 -24.62
N GLY A 231 -19.93 -11.16 -24.70
CA GLY A 231 -19.42 -11.74 -25.94
C GLY A 231 -20.49 -12.58 -26.64
N ASN A 232 -21.46 -11.89 -27.25
CA ASN A 232 -22.19 -12.27 -28.45
C ASN A 232 -22.09 -13.76 -28.90
N PRO A 233 -23.05 -14.64 -28.56
CA PRO A 233 -23.19 -15.93 -29.23
C PRO A 233 -23.90 -15.69 -30.56
N GLY A 234 -23.17 -15.15 -31.54
CA GLY A 234 -23.71 -14.83 -32.84
C GLY A 234 -22.65 -14.91 -33.92
N LEU A 235 -22.80 -15.94 -34.76
CA LEU A 235 -22.11 -16.25 -36.03
C LEU A 235 -20.91 -17.20 -35.91
N GLU A 236 -21.19 -18.50 -35.97
CA GLU A 236 -21.00 -19.34 -37.18
C GLU A 236 -21.84 -20.63 -37.08
#